data_AF-A0A817FYL1-F1
#
_entry.id   AF-A0A817FYL1-F1
#
_cell.length_a   1.000
_cell.length_b   1.000
_cell.length_c   1.000
_cell.angle_alpha   90.00
_cell.angle_beta   90.00
_cell.angle_gamma   90.00
#
_symmetry.space_group_name_H-M   'P 1'
#
loop_
_entity.id
_entity.type
_entity.pdbx_description
1 polymer ?
#
loop_
_entity_poly.entity_id
_entity_poly.type
_entity_poly.pdbx_seq_one_letter_code
_entity_poly.pdbx_strand_id
1 'polypeptide(L)'
;MLLSLILLFTCIPAYASTSFTCSKNTTYLRVELPTKWTSGSINCFHPRAREPDVDVFAVNNDTFILRENKCINYEAPFMYLLFGTKNVLLIDSGATVSSTSFPIRQHVEAIVNHWCNNKKKHREDLELVVAHTHNHLDHIAGDRQFQGQYFTTVVGATVANVSYFFKLSKWPSSIGTFALDDQRQLAIIPIPGHENASIAFYDCATGLLFTGDSLLPGRLYISNFSANVDSTQRLLYFIESNNLNVSAILGAHIEMTQTDKVDYPIGATYQPKERLLNLSLDHLHQLNAELQEQWKAGFNQRHKAYYDAFIVDPNPSQLPPFSFNGRTAEHGFILLPLSTLGLVWISHKPMFRTPHDFQLVFMARVTHPNVNSLLLPTNTSILQNQWTILPDLWSLNNLLNGNMTIFSARFFRVINKNLCCASKDVVAFLNAIEDPIRSVSNTSEILKMFSDLLKHLIQIKFIVDFYHELMQQQSQSVTMDQDRDCPQLVGNKLEHEVHVGILPSNYCALTCFHHQILLNE
;
A
#
# COMPACT_ATOMS: atom_id res chain seq x y z
N MET A 1 -33.12 -37.01 -43.90
CA MET A 1 -32.21 -35.92 -43.49
C MET A 1 -32.78 -35.32 -42.21
N LEU A 2 -32.35 -35.81 -41.04
CA LEU A 2 -32.70 -35.22 -39.74
C LEU A 2 -31.71 -34.10 -39.44
N LEU A 3 -32.20 -32.85 -39.35
CA LEU A 3 -31.44 -31.72 -38.82
C LEU A 3 -31.23 -31.92 -37.32
N SER A 4 -29.97 -32.08 -36.91
CA SER A 4 -29.60 -32.05 -35.49
C SER A 4 -29.45 -30.60 -35.06
N LEU A 5 -30.36 -30.13 -34.22
CA LEU A 5 -30.30 -28.84 -33.56
C LEU A 5 -29.30 -28.94 -32.39
N ILE A 6 -28.07 -28.47 -32.60
CA ILE A 6 -27.07 -28.37 -31.53
C ILE A 6 -27.44 -27.14 -30.69
N LEU A 7 -28.14 -27.36 -29.57
CA LEU A 7 -28.23 -26.37 -28.50
C LEU A 7 -26.85 -26.26 -27.84
N LEU A 8 -26.13 -25.18 -28.15
CA LEU A 8 -25.01 -24.71 -27.34
C LEU A 8 -25.57 -24.20 -26.00
N PHE A 9 -25.62 -25.09 -25.01
CA PHE A 9 -25.74 -24.68 -23.61
C PHE A 9 -24.43 -23.97 -23.23
N THR A 10 -24.42 -22.65 -23.27
CA THR A 10 -23.43 -21.89 -22.52
C THR A 10 -23.69 -22.19 -21.04
N CYS A 11 -22.73 -22.83 -20.40
CA CYS A 11 -22.76 -23.08 -18.96
C CYS A 11 -22.57 -21.71 -18.29
N ILE A 12 -23.66 -20.97 -18.09
CA ILE A 12 -23.66 -19.79 -17.22
C ILE A 12 -23.39 -20.37 -15.83
N PRO A 13 -22.26 -20.05 -15.16
CA PRO A 13 -22.09 -20.44 -13.77
C PRO A 13 -23.32 -19.94 -13.01
N ALA A 14 -24.02 -20.87 -12.36
CA ALA A 14 -25.20 -20.57 -11.59
C ALA A 14 -24.79 -19.73 -10.38
N TYR A 15 -24.68 -18.41 -10.58
CA TYR A 15 -24.66 -17.46 -9.49
C TYR A 15 -26.02 -17.59 -8.83
N ALA A 16 -26.09 -18.34 -7.73
CA ALA A 16 -27.29 -18.42 -6.93
C ALA A 16 -27.67 -16.97 -6.55
N SER A 17 -28.83 -16.50 -7.02
CA SER A 17 -29.35 -15.20 -6.67
C SER A 17 -29.52 -15.15 -5.15
N THR A 18 -28.64 -14.46 -4.45
CA THR A 18 -28.89 -14.06 -3.08
C THR A 18 -29.87 -12.90 -3.17
N SER A 19 -31.17 -13.19 -3.04
CA SER A 19 -32.21 -12.18 -3.00
C SER A 19 -31.85 -11.14 -1.95
N PHE A 20 -31.71 -9.89 -2.37
CA PHE A 20 -31.45 -8.75 -1.51
C PHE A 20 -32.43 -7.65 -1.88
N THR A 21 -33.05 -7.05 -0.87
CA THR A 21 -33.91 -5.89 -1.07
C THR A 21 -33.57 -4.88 -0.01
N CYS A 22 -33.43 -3.62 -0.44
CA CYS A 22 -33.42 -2.51 0.49
C CYS A 22 -34.68 -2.53 1.37
N SER A 23 -34.53 -2.16 2.65
CA SER A 23 -35.65 -2.09 3.57
C SER A 23 -36.75 -1.22 2.98
N LYS A 24 -38.02 -1.64 3.10
CA LYS A 24 -39.16 -0.82 2.64
C LYS A 24 -39.24 0.53 3.35
N ASN A 25 -38.63 0.63 4.53
CA ASN A 25 -38.55 1.86 5.34
C ASN A 25 -37.29 2.67 5.03
N THR A 26 -36.54 2.34 3.97
CA THR A 26 -35.33 3.07 3.61
C THR A 26 -35.68 4.52 3.28
N THR A 27 -35.01 5.45 3.96
CA THR A 27 -35.11 6.87 3.62
C THR A 27 -34.08 7.18 2.54
N TYR A 28 -34.54 7.52 1.34
CA TYR A 28 -33.64 7.89 0.25
C TYR A 28 -33.02 9.27 0.51
N LEU A 29 -31.70 9.35 0.39
CA LEU A 29 -30.90 10.54 0.59
C LEU A 29 -30.43 11.09 -0.77
N ARG A 30 -30.50 12.41 -0.93
CA ARG A 30 -29.96 13.08 -2.11
C ARG A 30 -28.44 12.89 -2.17
N VAL A 31 -27.91 12.68 -3.37
CA VAL A 31 -26.47 12.58 -3.63
C VAL A 31 -26.03 13.80 -4.43
N GLU A 32 -25.10 14.55 -3.88
CA GLU A 32 -24.38 15.63 -4.56
C GLU A 32 -22.89 15.33 -4.43
N LEU A 33 -22.15 15.25 -5.53
CA LEU A 33 -20.74 14.86 -5.54
C LEU A 33 -19.86 16.05 -5.93
N PRO A 34 -18.62 16.13 -5.40
CA PRO A 34 -17.74 17.24 -5.68
C PRO A 34 -17.21 17.16 -7.11
N THR A 35 -16.99 18.32 -7.71
CA THR A 35 -16.41 18.43 -9.06
C THR A 35 -14.90 18.65 -9.06
N LYS A 36 -14.30 18.80 -7.87
CA LYS A 36 -12.87 19.07 -7.69
C LYS A 36 -12.42 18.66 -6.29
N TRP A 37 -11.17 18.21 -6.19
CA TRP A 37 -10.47 17.95 -4.95
C TRP A 37 -9.14 18.72 -4.90
N THR A 38 -8.48 18.73 -3.74
CA THR A 38 -7.13 19.25 -3.62
C THR A 38 -6.18 18.42 -4.46
N SER A 39 -5.52 19.07 -5.41
CA SER A 39 -4.70 18.42 -6.42
C SER A 39 -3.26 18.10 -5.94
N GLY A 40 -2.96 18.32 -4.66
CA GLY A 40 -1.60 18.32 -4.12
C GLY A 40 -0.77 19.53 -4.59
N SER A 41 0.55 19.39 -4.62
CA SER A 41 1.48 20.49 -4.94
C SER A 41 2.70 20.01 -5.71
N ILE A 42 3.21 20.89 -6.59
CA ILE A 42 4.51 20.70 -7.27
C ILE A 42 5.64 20.59 -6.23
N ASN A 43 5.52 21.33 -5.13
CA ASN A 43 6.48 21.29 -4.02
C ASN A 43 5.75 20.94 -2.71
N CYS A 44 5.74 19.66 -2.36
CA CYS A 44 5.16 19.16 -1.12
C CYS A 44 6.01 19.41 0.14
N PHE A 45 7.21 19.99 -0.02
CA PHE A 45 8.04 20.46 1.10
C PHE A 45 7.67 21.87 1.54
N HIS A 46 6.88 22.61 0.75
CA HIS A 46 6.36 23.88 1.20
C HIS A 46 5.40 23.66 2.38
N PRO A 47 5.54 24.38 3.52
CA PRO A 47 4.77 24.09 4.73
C PRO A 47 3.24 24.05 4.53
N ARG A 48 2.72 24.95 3.69
CA ARG A 48 1.28 25.02 3.34
C ARG A 48 0.80 23.96 2.34
N ALA A 49 1.70 23.16 1.75
CA ALA A 49 1.30 22.17 0.74
C ALA A 49 0.55 20.97 1.34
N ARG A 50 0.65 20.78 2.66
CA ARG A 50 -0.01 19.71 3.41
C ARG A 50 -1.29 20.17 4.12
N GLU A 51 -1.74 21.41 3.86
CA GLU A 51 -2.93 22.00 4.48
C GLU A 51 -4.02 22.25 3.41
N PRO A 52 -5.26 21.77 3.60
CA PRO A 52 -5.65 20.82 4.65
C PRO A 52 -4.97 19.45 4.44
N ASP A 53 -4.79 18.71 5.52
CA ASP A 53 -4.29 17.33 5.54
C ASP A 53 -5.34 16.33 5.04
N VAL A 54 -6.62 16.65 5.28
CA VAL A 54 -7.79 15.90 4.81
C VAL A 54 -8.76 16.84 4.11
N ASP A 55 -9.08 16.57 2.84
CA ASP A 55 -10.24 17.19 2.22
C ASP A 55 -11.51 16.52 2.76
N VAL A 56 -12.48 17.31 3.22
CA VAL A 56 -13.77 16.80 3.70
C VAL A 56 -14.89 17.38 2.84
N PHE A 57 -15.72 16.51 2.29
CA PHE A 57 -16.87 16.90 1.48
C PHE A 57 -18.15 16.22 1.96
N ALA A 58 -19.20 17.01 2.23
CA ALA A 58 -20.51 16.50 2.60
C ALA A 58 -21.34 16.21 1.34
N VAL A 59 -21.59 14.92 1.05
CA VAL A 59 -22.49 14.49 -0.04
C VAL A 59 -23.94 14.83 0.28
N ASN A 60 -24.28 14.69 1.56
CA ASN A 60 -25.51 15.13 2.21
C ASN A 60 -25.28 15.21 3.73
N ASN A 61 -26.35 15.44 4.50
CA ASN A 61 -26.25 15.58 5.95
C ASN A 61 -25.77 14.33 6.69
N ASP A 62 -25.81 13.15 6.06
CA ASP A 62 -25.54 11.86 6.70
C ASP A 62 -24.45 11.07 5.94
N THR A 63 -23.75 11.67 4.97
CA THR A 63 -22.76 11.01 4.11
C THR A 63 -21.64 11.97 3.75
N PHE A 64 -20.40 11.58 4.06
CA PHE A 64 -19.21 12.40 3.81
C PHE A 64 -18.17 11.59 3.04
N ILE A 65 -17.42 12.27 2.19
CA ILE A 65 -16.23 11.76 1.53
C ILE A 65 -15.03 12.51 2.12
N LEU A 66 -14.02 11.77 2.52
CA LEU A 66 -12.74 12.30 2.99
C LEU A 66 -11.66 11.91 1.99
N ARG A 67 -10.66 12.76 1.78
CA ARG A 67 -9.50 12.44 0.94
C ARG A 67 -8.22 12.84 1.64
N GLU A 68 -7.26 11.93 1.70
CA GLU A 68 -5.92 12.25 2.18
C GLU A 68 -5.20 13.19 1.20
N ASN A 69 -4.49 14.19 1.72
CA ASN A 69 -3.76 15.13 0.87
C ASN A 69 -2.61 14.42 0.12
N LYS A 70 -2.53 14.63 -1.21
CA LYS A 70 -1.48 14.09 -2.10
C LYS A 70 -0.03 14.40 -1.68
N CYS A 71 0.18 15.45 -0.91
CA CYS A 71 1.49 15.82 -0.36
C CYS A 71 1.85 15.10 0.94
N ILE A 72 0.91 14.38 1.54
CA ILE A 72 1.15 13.44 2.65
C ILE A 72 1.41 12.05 2.05
N ASN A 73 0.49 11.58 1.21
CA ASN A 73 0.64 10.32 0.47
C ASN A 73 0.16 10.51 -0.99
N TYR A 74 0.97 10.12 -1.97
CA TYR A 74 0.69 10.36 -3.39
C TYR A 74 -0.58 9.66 -3.91
N GLU A 75 -0.95 8.53 -3.28
CA GLU A 75 -2.13 7.75 -3.63
C GLU A 75 -3.40 8.51 -3.24
N ALA A 76 -3.33 9.31 -2.17
CA ALA A 76 -4.43 10.15 -1.68
C ALA A 76 -5.77 9.40 -1.61
N PRO A 77 -5.83 8.30 -0.84
CA PRO A 77 -7.02 7.46 -0.74
C PRO A 77 -8.25 8.27 -0.32
N PHE A 78 -9.38 7.91 -0.90
CA PHE A 78 -10.70 8.33 -0.49
C PHE A 78 -11.20 7.41 0.62
N MET A 79 -11.83 8.00 1.64
CA MET A 79 -12.52 7.30 2.71
C MET A 79 -13.96 7.82 2.76
N TYR A 80 -14.88 7.00 3.25
CA TYR A 80 -16.31 7.34 3.24
C TYR A 80 -16.91 7.19 4.63
N LEU A 81 -17.56 8.25 5.13
CA LEU A 81 -18.18 8.25 6.45
C LEU A 81 -19.70 8.33 6.33
N LEU A 82 -20.37 7.26 6.75
CA LEU A 82 -21.81 7.07 6.60
C LEU A 82 -22.49 7.04 7.96
N PHE A 83 -23.46 7.92 8.17
CA PHE A 83 -24.18 8.03 9.43
C PHE A 83 -25.50 7.25 9.42
N GLY A 84 -25.73 6.51 10.50
CA GLY A 84 -27.06 6.11 10.96
C GLY A 84 -27.26 6.54 12.40
N THR A 85 -28.45 6.30 12.92
CA THR A 85 -28.83 6.68 14.29
C THR A 85 -28.26 5.77 15.38
N LYS A 86 -27.64 4.63 15.03
CA LYS A 86 -27.01 3.67 15.96
C LYS A 86 -25.54 3.44 15.63
N ASN A 87 -25.21 3.23 14.35
CA ASN A 87 -23.84 3.03 13.90
C ASN A 87 -23.42 4.13 12.92
N VAL A 88 -22.15 4.50 12.98
CA VAL A 88 -21.45 5.28 11.96
C VAL A 88 -20.43 4.36 11.31
N LEU A 89 -20.39 4.28 9.98
CA LEU A 89 -19.43 3.46 9.24
C LEU A 89 -18.40 4.36 8.57
N LEU A 90 -17.13 4.18 8.92
CA LEU A 90 -15.99 4.66 8.16
C LEU A 90 -15.51 3.51 7.25
N ILE A 91 -15.55 3.74 5.94
CA ILE A 91 -15.00 2.86 4.92
C ILE A 91 -13.60 3.37 4.58
N ASP A 92 -12.60 2.52 4.83
CA ASP A 92 -11.16 2.77 4.74
C ASP A 92 -10.63 3.82 5.75
N SER A 93 -9.35 3.74 6.10
CA SER A 93 -8.72 4.59 7.12
C SER A 93 -7.51 5.39 6.62
N GLY A 94 -7.23 5.32 5.31
CA GLY A 94 -6.15 6.06 4.64
C GLY A 94 -4.78 5.39 4.74
N ALA A 95 -3.78 6.05 4.15
CA ALA A 95 -2.47 5.47 3.87
C ALA A 95 -1.37 5.88 4.85
N THR A 96 -1.66 6.81 5.76
CA THR A 96 -0.69 7.34 6.70
C THR A 96 -0.98 6.93 8.14
N VAL A 97 -0.01 6.22 8.74
CA VAL A 97 -0.07 5.80 10.15
C VAL A 97 0.05 6.99 11.11
N SER A 98 0.83 8.02 10.73
CA SER A 98 1.17 9.15 11.59
C SER A 98 -0.04 10.04 11.87
N SER A 99 -0.53 10.02 13.11
CA SER A 99 -1.57 10.94 13.59
C SER A 99 -1.10 12.40 13.67
N THR A 100 0.20 12.68 13.52
CA THR A 100 0.70 14.07 13.45
C THR A 100 0.59 14.63 12.04
N SER A 101 0.82 13.81 11.02
CA SER A 101 0.77 14.25 9.62
C SER A 101 -0.62 14.06 9.01
N PHE A 102 -1.34 13.04 9.44
CA PHE A 102 -2.68 12.68 8.99
C PHE A 102 -3.54 12.24 10.21
N PRO A 103 -4.01 13.17 11.05
CA PRO A 103 -4.90 12.93 12.19
C PRO A 103 -6.33 12.49 11.78
N ILE A 104 -6.47 11.45 10.96
CA ILE A 104 -7.78 11.04 10.41
C ILE A 104 -8.84 10.78 11.48
N ARG A 105 -8.48 10.19 12.63
CA ARG A 105 -9.45 10.00 13.70
C ARG A 105 -9.96 11.32 14.26
N GLN A 106 -9.10 12.32 14.42
CA GLN A 106 -9.52 13.62 14.92
C GLN A 106 -10.54 14.27 13.98
N HIS A 107 -10.31 14.19 12.66
CA HIS A 107 -11.24 14.68 11.64
C HIS A 107 -12.56 13.93 11.67
N VAL A 108 -12.54 12.60 11.73
CA VAL A 108 -13.74 11.77 11.82
C VAL A 108 -14.54 12.10 13.08
N GLU A 109 -13.90 12.18 14.24
CA GLU A 109 -14.57 12.54 15.50
C GLU A 109 -15.13 13.98 15.47
N ALA A 110 -14.45 14.93 14.83
CA ALA A 110 -14.99 16.27 14.65
C ALA A 110 -16.29 16.26 13.83
N ILE A 111 -16.33 15.48 12.73
CA ILE A 111 -17.54 15.32 11.90
C ILE A 111 -18.64 14.61 12.70
N VAL A 112 -18.32 13.54 13.44
CA VAL A 112 -19.28 12.79 14.25
C VAL A 112 -19.89 13.68 15.33
N ASN A 113 -19.07 14.45 16.06
CA ASN A 113 -19.56 15.36 17.09
C ASN A 113 -20.43 16.48 16.50
N HIS A 114 -20.04 17.04 15.35
CA HIS A 114 -20.86 18.03 14.65
C HIS A 114 -22.23 17.44 14.24
N TRP A 115 -22.22 16.22 13.69
CA TRP A 115 -23.44 15.51 13.32
C TRP A 115 -24.33 15.24 14.54
N CYS A 116 -23.77 14.77 15.65
CA CYS A 116 -24.48 14.51 16.91
C CYS A 116 -25.17 15.79 17.42
N ASN A 117 -24.46 16.91 17.43
CA ASN A 117 -25.01 18.21 17.84
C ASN A 117 -26.22 18.60 16.97
N ASN A 118 -26.10 18.44 15.64
CA ASN A 118 -27.20 18.74 14.72
C ASN A 118 -28.42 17.82 14.91
N LYS A 119 -28.18 16.55 15.25
CA LYS A 119 -29.23 15.55 15.47
C LYS A 119 -29.74 15.49 16.92
N LYS A 120 -29.20 16.32 17.82
CA LYS A 120 -29.48 16.32 19.27
C LYS A 120 -29.24 14.94 19.90
N LYS A 121 -28.12 14.32 19.55
CA LYS A 121 -27.65 13.03 20.06
C LYS A 121 -26.36 13.21 20.85
N HIS A 122 -26.03 12.23 21.68
CA HIS A 122 -24.74 12.14 22.34
C HIS A 122 -23.78 11.26 21.54
N ARG A 123 -22.47 11.51 21.64
CA ARG A 123 -21.45 10.76 20.89
C ARG A 123 -21.43 9.28 21.29
N GLU A 124 -21.67 9.00 22.56
CA GLU A 124 -21.79 7.67 23.17
C GLU A 124 -23.03 6.89 22.73
N ASP A 125 -24.01 7.54 22.10
CA ASP A 125 -25.17 6.86 21.51
C ASP A 125 -24.84 6.14 20.19
N LEU A 126 -23.62 6.36 19.66
CA LEU A 126 -23.17 5.87 18.36
C LEU A 126 -21.96 4.96 18.49
N GLU A 127 -21.99 3.83 17.81
CA GLU A 127 -20.80 3.02 17.56
C GLU A 127 -20.14 3.43 16.24
N LEU A 128 -18.86 3.81 16.27
CA LEU A 128 -18.06 4.04 15.06
C LEU A 128 -17.44 2.71 14.60
N VAL A 129 -17.89 2.19 13.47
CA VAL A 129 -17.30 1.00 12.83
C VAL A 129 -16.33 1.47 11.75
N VAL A 130 -15.07 1.07 11.85
CA VAL A 130 -14.05 1.23 10.80
C VAL A 130 -13.92 -0.10 10.08
N ALA A 131 -14.24 -0.12 8.79
CA ALA A 131 -14.12 -1.31 7.95
C ALA A 131 -13.49 -0.93 6.61
N HIS A 132 -13.00 -1.93 5.88
CA HIS A 132 -12.14 -1.67 4.73
C HIS A 132 -12.71 -2.32 3.47
N THR A 133 -12.50 -1.67 2.34
CA THR A 133 -12.75 -2.25 1.02
C THR A 133 -11.82 -3.43 0.78
N HIS A 134 -10.56 -3.38 1.27
CA HIS A 134 -9.60 -4.48 1.26
C HIS A 134 -8.37 -4.22 2.17
N ASN A 135 -7.37 -5.11 2.14
CA ASN A 135 -6.24 -5.14 3.08
C ASN A 135 -4.94 -4.44 2.62
N HIS A 136 -4.96 -3.61 1.59
CA HIS A 136 -3.76 -2.84 1.24
C HIS A 136 -3.54 -1.68 2.21
N LEU A 137 -2.28 -1.27 2.36
CA LEU A 137 -1.85 -0.36 3.42
C LEU A 137 -2.51 1.01 3.31
N ASP A 138 -2.78 1.46 2.10
CA ASP A 138 -3.48 2.69 1.78
C ASP A 138 -4.95 2.74 2.21
N HIS A 139 -5.49 1.61 2.65
CA HIS A 139 -6.85 1.48 3.18
C HIS A 139 -6.90 1.23 4.69
N ILE A 140 -5.80 0.79 5.31
CA ILE A 140 -5.77 0.31 6.70
C ILE A 140 -4.72 0.99 7.58
N ALA A 141 -3.81 1.80 7.02
CA ALA A 141 -2.69 2.35 7.78
C ALA A 141 -3.15 3.28 8.92
N GLY A 142 -4.32 3.92 8.77
CA GLY A 142 -4.92 4.76 9.81
C GLY A 142 -5.52 4.00 11.00
N ASP A 143 -5.65 2.67 10.93
CA ASP A 143 -6.37 1.87 11.93
C ASP A 143 -5.90 2.06 13.37
N ARG A 144 -4.58 2.23 13.56
CA ARG A 144 -3.99 2.42 14.90
C ARG A 144 -4.54 3.66 15.60
N GLN A 145 -5.05 4.63 14.85
CA GLN A 145 -5.68 5.81 15.45
C GLN A 145 -7.03 5.45 16.07
N PHE A 146 -7.74 4.42 15.57
CA PHE A 146 -9.08 4.00 15.99
C PHE A 146 -9.08 2.79 16.94
N GLN A 147 -8.06 1.93 16.88
CA GLN A 147 -7.97 0.74 17.73
C GLN A 147 -7.97 1.09 19.23
N GLY A 148 -8.81 0.39 20.00
CA GLY A 148 -8.92 0.57 21.45
C GLY A 148 -9.59 1.87 21.90
N GLN A 149 -10.14 2.66 20.97
CA GLN A 149 -10.86 3.89 21.28
C GLN A 149 -12.29 3.61 21.73
N TYR A 150 -12.84 4.48 22.57
CA TYR A 150 -14.22 4.34 23.05
C TYR A 150 -15.22 4.39 21.90
N PHE A 151 -16.30 3.61 22.01
CA PHE A 151 -17.42 3.57 21.05
C PHE A 151 -16.94 3.39 19.60
N THR A 152 -15.92 2.54 19.43
CA THR A 152 -15.23 2.33 18.16
C THR A 152 -14.84 0.86 17.99
N THR A 153 -15.19 0.29 16.84
CA THR A 153 -14.84 -1.07 16.42
C THR A 153 -14.06 -1.00 15.12
N VAL A 154 -12.85 -1.57 15.09
CA VAL A 154 -12.07 -1.75 13.85
C VAL A 154 -12.22 -3.18 13.37
N VAL A 155 -12.78 -3.37 12.18
CA VAL A 155 -13.00 -4.67 11.56
C VAL A 155 -11.69 -5.13 10.91
N GLY A 156 -11.17 -6.29 11.33
CA GLY A 156 -9.95 -6.81 10.72
C GLY A 156 -10.11 -7.07 9.21
N ALA A 157 -9.10 -6.74 8.43
CA ALA A 157 -9.14 -6.77 6.97
C ALA A 157 -8.79 -8.14 6.32
N THR A 158 -8.81 -9.23 7.08
CA THR A 158 -8.65 -10.58 6.51
C THR A 158 -9.99 -11.15 6.08
N VAL A 159 -10.01 -12.07 5.11
CA VAL A 159 -11.24 -12.78 4.69
C VAL A 159 -12.01 -13.35 5.89
N ALA A 160 -11.31 -13.96 6.85
CA ALA A 160 -11.93 -14.55 8.03
C ALA A 160 -12.61 -13.50 8.92
N ASN A 161 -11.92 -12.38 9.19
CA ASN A 161 -12.44 -11.30 10.04
C ASN A 161 -13.62 -10.57 9.37
N VAL A 162 -13.48 -10.23 8.08
CA VAL A 162 -14.54 -9.60 7.28
C VAL A 162 -15.76 -10.52 7.20
N SER A 163 -15.55 -11.81 6.94
CA SER A 163 -16.64 -12.78 6.86
C SER A 163 -17.37 -12.96 8.19
N TYR A 164 -16.62 -13.02 9.30
CA TYR A 164 -17.20 -13.12 10.63
C TYR A 164 -18.03 -11.88 10.97
N PHE A 165 -17.47 -10.67 10.78
CA PHE A 165 -18.12 -9.43 11.17
C PHE A 165 -19.40 -9.16 10.36
N PHE A 166 -19.31 -9.28 9.02
CA PHE A 166 -20.45 -9.04 8.12
C PHE A 166 -21.35 -10.27 7.90
N LYS A 167 -21.12 -11.35 8.67
CA LYS A 167 -21.91 -12.59 8.63
C LYS A 167 -21.98 -13.20 7.24
N LEU A 168 -20.87 -13.19 6.51
CA LEU A 168 -20.74 -13.80 5.19
C LEU A 168 -20.57 -15.32 5.37
N SER A 169 -21.68 -16.05 5.31
CA SER A 169 -21.72 -17.49 5.59
C SER A 169 -20.93 -18.34 4.58
N LYS A 170 -20.72 -17.85 3.37
CA LYS A 170 -20.00 -18.56 2.31
C LYS A 170 -19.25 -17.59 1.40
N TRP A 171 -17.98 -17.35 1.72
CA TRP A 171 -17.10 -16.57 0.86
C TRP A 171 -16.83 -17.26 -0.49
N PRO A 172 -16.82 -16.55 -1.63
CA PRO A 172 -17.24 -15.15 -1.85
C PRO A 172 -18.71 -15.02 -2.33
N SER A 173 -19.50 -16.09 -2.24
CA SER A 173 -20.85 -16.16 -2.84
C SER A 173 -21.99 -15.59 -1.98
N SER A 174 -21.82 -15.49 -0.67
CA SER A 174 -22.85 -14.94 0.23
C SER A 174 -22.79 -13.41 0.24
N ILE A 175 -23.95 -12.77 0.30
CA ILE A 175 -24.08 -11.33 0.52
C ILE A 175 -24.40 -11.07 1.98
N GLY A 176 -23.67 -10.14 2.59
CA GLY A 176 -23.90 -9.68 3.95
C GLY A 176 -24.83 -8.47 3.97
N THR A 177 -25.46 -8.22 5.12
CA THR A 177 -26.25 -7.00 5.36
C THR A 177 -25.73 -6.34 6.61
N PHE A 178 -25.45 -5.03 6.53
CA PHE A 178 -25.03 -4.22 7.66
C PHE A 178 -25.98 -3.04 7.85
N ALA A 179 -26.56 -2.91 9.04
CA ALA A 179 -27.52 -1.84 9.34
C ALA A 179 -26.83 -0.71 10.10
N LEU A 180 -26.84 0.51 9.54
CA LEU A 180 -26.46 1.71 10.28
C LEU A 180 -27.55 2.12 11.27
N ASP A 181 -28.80 1.88 10.89
CA ASP A 181 -29.99 1.90 11.73
C ASP A 181 -31.15 1.17 11.06
N ASP A 182 -32.38 1.40 11.54
CA ASP A 182 -33.59 0.72 11.06
C ASP A 182 -34.03 1.20 9.65
N GLN A 183 -33.47 2.30 9.15
CA GLN A 183 -33.82 2.96 7.88
C GLN A 183 -32.65 3.07 6.89
N ARG A 184 -31.42 2.73 7.29
CA ARG A 184 -30.24 2.74 6.42
C ARG A 184 -29.44 1.45 6.58
N GLN A 185 -29.45 0.65 5.53
CA GLN A 185 -28.71 -0.62 5.46
C GLN A 185 -27.80 -0.65 4.25
N LEU A 186 -26.73 -1.44 4.36
CA LEU A 186 -25.78 -1.70 3.29
C LEU A 186 -25.81 -3.18 2.91
N ALA A 187 -25.67 -3.47 1.62
CA ALA A 187 -25.25 -4.78 1.15
C ALA A 187 -23.73 -4.86 1.17
N ILE A 188 -23.19 -5.98 1.65
CA ILE A 188 -21.76 -6.29 1.70
C ILE A 188 -21.49 -7.41 0.70
N ILE A 189 -20.77 -7.09 -0.36
CA ILE A 189 -20.66 -7.92 -1.55
C ILE A 189 -19.20 -8.35 -1.72
N PRO A 190 -18.83 -9.62 -1.49
CA PRO A 190 -17.47 -10.07 -1.74
C PRO A 190 -17.08 -9.95 -3.20
N ILE A 191 -15.93 -9.31 -3.46
CA ILE A 191 -15.38 -9.09 -4.79
C ILE A 191 -13.86 -9.41 -4.85
N PRO A 192 -13.41 -10.61 -4.39
CA PRO A 192 -12.01 -10.98 -4.48
C PRO A 192 -11.49 -10.88 -5.91
N GLY A 193 -10.25 -10.45 -6.08
CA GLY A 193 -9.62 -10.31 -7.39
C GLY A 193 -8.44 -9.36 -7.37
N HIS A 194 -8.68 -8.10 -7.00
CA HIS A 194 -7.62 -7.14 -6.70
C HIS A 194 -6.83 -7.59 -5.47
N GLU A 195 -7.54 -7.82 -4.37
CA GLU A 195 -7.04 -8.43 -3.14
C GLU A 195 -8.02 -9.53 -2.70
N ASN A 196 -7.59 -10.46 -1.86
CA ASN A 196 -8.36 -11.66 -1.51
C ASN A 196 -9.55 -11.36 -0.58
N ALA A 197 -9.46 -10.36 0.29
CA ALA A 197 -10.52 -9.91 1.20
C ALA A 197 -11.37 -8.76 0.64
N SER A 198 -11.20 -8.40 -0.64
CA SER A 198 -11.93 -7.28 -1.24
C SER A 198 -13.45 -7.44 -1.15
N ILE A 199 -14.13 -6.38 -0.70
CA ILE A 199 -15.59 -6.27 -0.63
C ILE A 199 -16.07 -4.93 -1.24
N ALA A 200 -17.26 -4.93 -1.82
CA ALA A 200 -17.99 -3.73 -2.17
C ALA A 200 -19.11 -3.47 -1.16
N PHE A 201 -19.38 -2.19 -0.93
CA PHE A 201 -20.48 -1.73 -0.08
C PHE A 201 -21.52 -1.03 -0.97
N TYR A 202 -22.76 -1.49 -0.94
CA TYR A 202 -23.88 -0.78 -1.57
C TYR A 202 -24.78 -0.17 -0.51
N ASP A 203 -24.90 1.15 -0.47
CA ASP A 203 -25.73 1.86 0.51
C ASP A 203 -27.14 2.11 -0.04
N CYS A 204 -28.14 1.45 0.56
CA CYS A 204 -29.54 1.55 0.14
C CYS A 204 -30.10 2.98 0.19
N ALA A 205 -29.62 3.82 1.10
CA ALA A 205 -30.15 5.17 1.26
C ALA A 205 -29.70 6.10 0.13
N THR A 206 -28.46 5.94 -0.36
CA THR A 206 -27.88 6.85 -1.37
C THR A 206 -27.78 6.23 -2.76
N GLY A 207 -27.82 4.90 -2.87
CA GLY A 207 -27.48 4.18 -4.09
C GLY A 207 -25.98 4.26 -4.45
N LEU A 208 -25.12 4.70 -3.54
CA LEU A 208 -23.67 4.69 -3.74
C LEU A 208 -23.11 3.27 -3.62
N LEU A 209 -22.23 2.92 -4.55
CA LEU A 209 -21.49 1.67 -4.55
C LEU A 209 -19.99 1.96 -4.34
N PHE A 210 -19.44 1.52 -3.21
CA PHE A 210 -18.03 1.69 -2.88
C PHE A 210 -17.25 0.43 -3.27
N THR A 211 -16.27 0.56 -4.14
CA THR A 211 -15.58 -0.57 -4.82
C THR A 211 -14.09 -0.70 -4.48
N GLY A 212 -13.55 0.22 -3.68
CA GLY A 212 -12.12 0.30 -3.41
C GLY A 212 -11.33 0.33 -4.72
N ASP A 213 -10.37 -0.58 -4.84
CA ASP A 213 -9.46 -0.68 -5.99
C ASP A 213 -9.95 -1.59 -7.12
N SER A 214 -11.11 -2.21 -6.94
CA SER A 214 -11.66 -3.10 -7.98
C SER A 214 -12.26 -2.33 -9.17
N LEU A 215 -12.78 -1.12 -8.92
CA LEU A 215 -13.19 -0.19 -9.96
C LEU A 215 -13.05 1.24 -9.43
N LEU A 216 -12.15 2.00 -10.03
CA LEU A 216 -11.83 3.38 -9.69
C LEU A 216 -11.37 4.15 -10.94
N PRO A 217 -11.36 5.49 -10.93
CA PRO A 217 -10.85 6.27 -12.05
C PRO A 217 -9.31 6.24 -12.11
N GLY A 218 -8.74 5.08 -12.45
CA GLY A 218 -7.30 4.81 -12.43
C GLY A 218 -6.95 3.42 -12.94
N ARG A 219 -5.77 2.94 -12.58
CA ARG A 219 -5.25 1.62 -12.95
C ARG A 219 -5.87 0.56 -12.04
N LEU A 220 -6.50 -0.43 -12.65
CA LEU A 220 -7.12 -1.56 -11.97
C LEU A 220 -6.11 -2.70 -11.96
N TYR A 221 -5.36 -2.81 -10.87
CA TYR A 221 -4.41 -3.90 -10.67
C TYR A 221 -5.16 -5.17 -10.27
N ILE A 222 -4.86 -6.28 -10.95
CA ILE A 222 -5.57 -7.55 -10.71
C ILE A 222 -4.60 -8.64 -10.27
N SER A 223 -4.65 -9.01 -8.99
CA SER A 223 -3.81 -10.07 -8.42
C SER A 223 -4.30 -11.47 -8.80
N ASN A 224 -5.62 -11.68 -8.79
CA ASN A 224 -6.27 -12.92 -9.21
C ASN A 224 -7.30 -12.63 -10.30
N PHE A 225 -6.88 -12.81 -11.54
CA PHE A 225 -7.71 -12.51 -12.71
C PHE A 225 -9.00 -13.34 -12.78
N SER A 226 -8.94 -14.63 -12.50
CA SER A 226 -10.13 -15.49 -12.55
C SER A 226 -11.17 -15.05 -11.50
N ALA A 227 -10.70 -14.79 -10.27
CA ALA A 227 -11.58 -14.31 -9.22
C ALA A 227 -12.17 -12.93 -9.56
N ASN A 228 -11.38 -12.04 -10.18
CA ASN A 228 -11.85 -10.72 -10.58
C ASN A 228 -12.92 -10.78 -11.68
N VAL A 229 -12.76 -11.67 -12.67
CA VAL A 229 -13.79 -11.96 -13.70
C VAL A 229 -15.10 -12.40 -13.04
N ASP A 230 -15.03 -13.38 -12.14
CA ASP A 230 -16.21 -13.91 -11.45
C ASP A 230 -16.84 -12.88 -10.49
N SER A 231 -16.02 -12.07 -9.83
CA SER A 231 -16.46 -11.02 -8.91
C SER A 231 -17.15 -9.87 -9.62
N THR A 232 -16.58 -9.38 -10.72
CA THR A 232 -17.19 -8.31 -11.53
C THR A 232 -18.52 -8.78 -12.13
N GLN A 233 -18.55 -10.01 -12.66
CA GLN A 233 -19.79 -10.58 -13.21
C GLN A 233 -20.85 -10.80 -12.12
N ARG A 234 -20.46 -11.26 -10.94
CA ARG A 234 -21.36 -11.46 -9.79
C ARG A 234 -21.89 -10.13 -9.25
N LEU A 235 -21.05 -9.10 -9.16
CA LEU A 235 -21.45 -7.77 -8.72
C LEU A 235 -22.49 -7.18 -9.66
N LEU A 236 -22.24 -7.24 -10.97
CA LEU A 236 -23.19 -6.76 -11.98
C LEU A 236 -24.52 -7.55 -11.93
N TYR A 237 -24.44 -8.88 -11.89
CA TYR A 237 -25.62 -9.73 -11.76
C TYR A 237 -26.41 -9.43 -10.48
N PHE A 238 -25.73 -9.21 -9.35
CA PHE A 238 -26.36 -8.85 -8.08
C PHE A 238 -27.13 -7.53 -8.16
N ILE A 239 -26.54 -6.50 -8.80
CA ILE A 239 -27.18 -5.20 -9.00
C ILE A 239 -28.44 -5.34 -9.86
N GLU A 240 -28.31 -6.00 -11.01
CA GLU A 240 -29.41 -6.14 -11.98
C GLU A 240 -30.53 -7.04 -11.46
N SER A 241 -30.20 -8.22 -10.93
CA SER A 241 -31.20 -9.19 -10.46
C SER A 241 -32.03 -8.67 -9.28
N ASN A 242 -31.47 -7.76 -8.48
CA ASN A 242 -32.17 -7.12 -7.37
C ASN A 242 -32.75 -5.74 -7.73
N ASN A 243 -32.63 -5.29 -8.99
CA ASN A 243 -33.06 -3.97 -9.47
C ASN A 243 -32.52 -2.81 -8.59
N LEU A 244 -31.24 -2.88 -8.21
CA LEU A 244 -30.63 -1.86 -7.37
C LEU A 244 -30.38 -0.58 -8.16
N ASN A 245 -30.75 0.56 -7.59
CA ASN A 245 -30.46 1.86 -8.17
C ASN A 245 -29.05 2.30 -7.79
N VAL A 246 -28.14 2.41 -8.77
CA VAL A 246 -26.75 2.85 -8.55
C VAL A 246 -26.63 4.31 -8.95
N SER A 247 -26.55 5.20 -7.97
CA SER A 247 -26.40 6.65 -8.18
C SER A 247 -25.00 7.01 -8.66
N ALA A 248 -23.98 6.36 -8.11
CA ALA A 248 -22.58 6.46 -8.53
C ALA A 248 -21.77 5.30 -7.96
N ILE A 249 -20.69 4.95 -8.65
CA ILE A 249 -19.65 4.03 -8.17
C ILE A 249 -18.46 4.88 -7.74
N LEU A 250 -17.97 4.66 -6.52
CA LEU A 250 -16.87 5.41 -5.92
C LEU A 250 -15.76 4.43 -5.51
N GLY A 251 -14.57 4.61 -6.09
CA GLY A 251 -13.37 3.84 -5.77
C GLY A 251 -12.37 4.65 -4.94
N ALA A 252 -11.26 4.05 -4.54
CA ALA A 252 -10.41 4.66 -3.52
C ALA A 252 -9.40 5.69 -4.02
N HIS A 253 -9.13 5.76 -5.33
CA HIS A 253 -8.14 6.71 -5.88
C HIS A 253 -8.63 7.34 -7.18
N ILE A 254 -8.00 8.48 -7.52
CA ILE A 254 -8.02 9.01 -8.88
C ILE A 254 -6.58 9.03 -9.38
N GLU A 255 -6.36 8.36 -10.50
CA GLU A 255 -5.10 8.35 -11.22
C GLU A 255 -5.28 8.83 -12.66
N MET A 256 -6.48 8.77 -13.21
CA MET A 256 -6.78 9.26 -14.55
C MET A 256 -6.81 10.78 -14.60
N THR A 257 -6.32 11.31 -15.71
CA THR A 257 -6.51 12.72 -16.06
C THR A 257 -7.91 12.95 -16.66
N GLN A 258 -8.27 14.22 -16.84
CA GLN A 258 -9.45 14.62 -17.62
C GLN A 258 -9.32 14.30 -19.11
N THR A 259 -8.11 13.98 -19.59
CA THR A 259 -7.90 13.46 -20.95
C THR A 259 -8.14 11.97 -20.96
N ASP A 260 -9.01 11.50 -21.85
CA ASP A 260 -9.36 10.09 -21.97
C ASP A 260 -8.12 9.21 -22.15
N LYS A 261 -8.10 8.07 -21.45
CA LYS A 261 -7.06 7.03 -21.55
C LYS A 261 -5.66 7.45 -21.08
N VAL A 262 -5.53 8.62 -20.46
CA VAL A 262 -4.26 9.14 -19.94
C VAL A 262 -4.31 9.19 -18.42
N ASP A 263 -3.38 8.49 -17.76
CA ASP A 263 -3.16 8.51 -16.32
C ASP A 263 -1.99 9.43 -15.92
N TYR A 264 -1.94 9.79 -14.66
CA TYR A 264 -0.76 10.38 -14.04
C TYR A 264 0.29 9.29 -13.76
N PRO A 265 1.59 9.63 -13.84
CA PRO A 265 2.64 8.73 -13.41
C PRO A 265 2.45 8.25 -11.97
N ILE A 266 2.76 6.99 -11.68
CA ILE A 266 2.84 6.47 -10.30
C ILE A 266 3.75 7.38 -9.47
N GLY A 267 3.32 7.71 -8.25
CA GLY A 267 4.06 8.62 -7.36
C GLY A 267 3.77 10.11 -7.57
N ALA A 268 2.92 10.50 -8.53
CA ALA A 268 2.62 11.90 -8.79
C ALA A 268 1.85 12.56 -7.62
N THR A 269 2.50 13.52 -6.96
CA THR A 269 1.93 14.31 -5.85
C THR A 269 1.22 15.59 -6.30
N TYR A 270 1.17 15.87 -7.61
CA TYR A 270 0.48 17.02 -8.19
C TYR A 270 -0.36 16.62 -9.41
N GLN A 271 -1.68 16.69 -9.28
CA GLN A 271 -2.66 16.19 -10.26
C GLN A 271 -3.78 17.24 -10.54
N PRO A 272 -3.45 18.42 -11.10
CA PRO A 272 -4.40 19.54 -11.22
C PRO A 272 -5.56 19.30 -12.21
N LYS A 273 -5.41 18.31 -13.08
CA LYS A 273 -6.39 17.93 -14.10
C LYS A 273 -6.83 16.48 -13.92
N GLU A 274 -6.99 16.04 -12.68
CA GLU A 274 -7.54 14.71 -12.37
C GLU A 274 -9.01 14.60 -12.83
N ARG A 275 -9.40 13.38 -13.21
CA ARG A 275 -10.79 13.04 -13.55
C ARG A 275 -11.69 13.16 -12.31
N LEU A 276 -13.00 13.21 -12.53
CA LEU A 276 -13.97 13.09 -11.45
C LEU A 276 -13.91 11.71 -10.80
N LEU A 277 -14.20 11.65 -9.49
CA LEU A 277 -14.23 10.41 -8.72
C LEU A 277 -15.35 9.45 -9.17
N ASN A 278 -16.50 10.00 -9.56
CA ASN A 278 -17.71 9.24 -9.76
C ASN A 278 -17.71 8.48 -11.09
N LEU A 279 -17.87 7.17 -10.99
CA LEU A 279 -18.13 6.28 -12.11
C LEU A 279 -19.61 5.90 -12.14
N SER A 280 -20.04 5.30 -13.26
CA SER A 280 -21.43 4.89 -13.51
C SER A 280 -21.51 3.38 -13.72
N LEU A 281 -22.73 2.84 -13.75
CA LEU A 281 -22.96 1.43 -14.06
C LEU A 281 -22.42 1.03 -15.45
N ASP A 282 -22.42 1.96 -16.42
CA ASP A 282 -21.82 1.73 -17.74
C ASP A 282 -20.32 1.42 -17.65
N HIS A 283 -19.59 2.05 -16.72
CA HIS A 283 -18.17 1.75 -16.51
C HIS A 283 -17.98 0.34 -15.93
N LEU A 284 -18.88 -0.12 -15.06
CA LEU A 284 -18.86 -1.50 -14.56
C LEU A 284 -19.19 -2.51 -15.68
N HIS A 285 -20.12 -2.17 -16.58
CA HIS A 285 -20.38 -2.97 -17.78
C HIS A 285 -19.16 -3.05 -18.70
N GLN A 286 -18.46 -1.92 -18.92
CA GLN A 286 -17.22 -1.88 -19.70
C GLN A 286 -16.15 -2.78 -19.09
N LEU A 287 -15.91 -2.68 -17.78
CA LEU A 287 -14.96 -3.55 -17.07
C LEU A 287 -15.36 -5.02 -17.20
N ASN A 288 -16.63 -5.36 -16.98
CA ASN A 288 -17.10 -6.74 -17.11
C ASN A 288 -16.88 -7.27 -18.53
N ALA A 289 -17.22 -6.51 -19.56
CA ALA A 289 -17.04 -6.90 -20.95
C ALA A 289 -15.57 -7.20 -21.27
N GLU A 290 -14.66 -6.30 -20.87
CA GLU A 290 -13.21 -6.46 -21.07
C GLU A 290 -12.68 -7.73 -20.40
N LEU A 291 -13.01 -7.93 -19.12
CA LEU A 291 -12.56 -9.09 -18.35
C LEU A 291 -13.08 -10.40 -18.95
N GLN A 292 -14.35 -10.42 -19.38
CA GLN A 292 -14.95 -11.58 -20.04
C GLN A 292 -14.32 -11.89 -21.39
N GLU A 293 -13.96 -10.86 -22.17
CA GLU A 293 -13.26 -11.03 -23.44
C GLU A 293 -11.88 -11.63 -23.24
N GLN A 294 -11.05 -11.04 -22.36
CA GLN A 294 -9.73 -11.55 -22.04
C GLN A 294 -9.78 -12.95 -21.40
N TRP A 295 -10.80 -13.24 -20.59
CA TRP A 295 -11.03 -14.58 -20.04
C TRP A 295 -11.27 -15.62 -21.13
N LYS A 296 -12.16 -15.32 -22.09
CA LYS A 296 -12.47 -16.20 -23.23
C LYS A 296 -11.28 -16.40 -24.15
N ALA A 297 -10.49 -15.35 -24.37
CA ALA A 297 -9.29 -15.39 -25.20
C ALA A 297 -8.15 -16.21 -24.56
N GLY A 298 -8.19 -16.40 -23.24
CA GLY A 298 -7.26 -17.23 -22.48
C GLY A 298 -6.05 -16.46 -21.93
N PHE A 299 -5.30 -17.11 -21.04
CA PHE A 299 -4.22 -16.49 -20.25
C PHE A 299 -3.20 -15.71 -21.09
N ASN A 300 -2.77 -16.26 -22.24
CA ASN A 300 -1.75 -15.65 -23.10
C ASN A 300 -2.23 -14.40 -23.85
N GLN A 301 -3.54 -14.10 -23.81
CA GLN A 301 -4.15 -12.94 -24.48
C GLN A 301 -4.50 -11.82 -23.49
N ARG A 302 -4.14 -11.98 -22.20
CA ARG A 302 -4.33 -10.94 -21.20
C ARG A 302 -3.42 -9.75 -21.50
N HIS A 303 -3.98 -8.55 -21.46
CA HIS A 303 -3.28 -7.33 -21.85
C HIS A 303 -3.81 -6.12 -21.10
N LYS A 304 -3.03 -5.05 -21.12
CA LYS A 304 -3.44 -3.75 -20.58
C LYS A 304 -4.46 -3.11 -21.52
N ALA A 305 -5.66 -2.81 -21.01
CA ALA A 305 -6.75 -2.22 -21.79
C ALA A 305 -7.06 -0.80 -21.29
N TYR A 306 -7.18 0.14 -22.22
CA TYR A 306 -7.30 1.57 -21.92
C TYR A 306 -8.71 2.09 -22.21
N TYR A 307 -9.41 2.46 -21.15
CA TYR A 307 -10.70 3.13 -21.19
C TYR A 307 -10.56 4.60 -20.81
N ASP A 308 -11.60 5.37 -21.10
CA ASP A 308 -11.58 6.82 -20.86
C ASP A 308 -11.39 7.12 -19.37
N ALA A 309 -12.05 6.33 -18.51
CA ALA A 309 -12.08 6.54 -17.08
C ALA A 309 -11.18 5.59 -16.27
N PHE A 310 -10.68 4.49 -16.82
CA PHE A 310 -9.84 3.53 -16.08
C PHE A 310 -8.93 2.75 -17.04
N ILE A 311 -7.95 2.04 -16.47
CA ILE A 311 -7.05 1.17 -17.23
C ILE A 311 -7.04 -0.20 -16.56
N VAL A 312 -7.40 -1.26 -17.30
CA VAL A 312 -7.33 -2.64 -16.79
C VAL A 312 -5.88 -3.11 -16.89
N ASP A 313 -5.28 -3.53 -15.78
CA ASP A 313 -3.90 -4.03 -15.73
C ASP A 313 -3.85 -5.44 -15.11
N PRO A 314 -4.01 -6.50 -15.94
CA PRO A 314 -4.10 -7.87 -15.46
C PRO A 314 -2.76 -8.50 -15.07
N ASN A 315 -1.65 -7.77 -15.26
CA ASN A 315 -0.30 -8.21 -14.93
C ASN A 315 0.40 -7.13 -14.08
N PRO A 316 -0.08 -6.83 -12.85
CA PRO A 316 0.49 -5.76 -12.03
C PRO A 316 1.98 -5.96 -11.73
N SER A 317 2.48 -7.20 -11.82
CA SER A 317 3.88 -7.58 -11.64
C SER A 317 4.78 -7.32 -12.85
N GLN A 318 4.31 -6.61 -13.88
CA GLN A 318 5.19 -6.09 -14.92
C GLN A 318 5.13 -4.57 -14.89
N LEU A 319 5.91 -3.96 -13.98
CA LEU A 319 6.70 -2.81 -14.43
C LEU A 319 7.21 -3.19 -15.82
N PRO A 320 6.95 -2.41 -16.88
CA PRO A 320 7.40 -2.77 -18.21
C PRO A 320 8.83 -3.28 -18.11
N PRO A 321 9.23 -4.35 -18.83
CA PRO A 321 10.64 -4.51 -19.15
C PRO A 321 11.01 -3.26 -19.92
N PHE A 322 11.40 -2.22 -19.17
CA PHE A 322 11.89 -1.00 -19.73
C PHE A 322 13.14 -1.40 -20.52
N SER A 323 13.47 -0.62 -21.55
CA SER A 323 14.77 -0.78 -22.18
C SER A 323 15.84 -0.84 -21.10
N PHE A 324 16.94 -1.54 -21.36
CA PHE A 324 18.07 -1.73 -20.42
C PHE A 324 18.54 -0.42 -19.74
N ASN A 325 18.14 0.74 -20.26
CA ASN A 325 18.51 2.09 -19.85
C ASN A 325 17.37 2.91 -19.20
N GLY A 326 16.19 2.32 -18.95
CA GLY A 326 14.95 3.08 -18.71
C GLY A 326 14.78 3.72 -17.33
N ARG A 327 15.51 3.27 -16.31
CA ARG A 327 15.72 4.00 -15.04
C ARG A 327 17.07 3.59 -14.46
N THR A 328 18.06 4.42 -14.68
CA THR A 328 19.33 4.35 -13.95
C THR A 328 19.25 5.34 -12.80
N ALA A 329 19.37 4.86 -11.56
CA ALA A 329 19.41 5.72 -10.40
C ALA A 329 20.68 5.38 -9.60
N GLU A 330 21.54 6.38 -9.40
CA GLU A 330 22.70 6.24 -8.53
C GLU A 330 22.21 6.19 -7.08
N HIS A 331 22.43 5.08 -6.40
CA HIS A 331 22.16 4.94 -4.97
C HIS A 331 23.44 4.57 -4.26
N GLY A 332 23.71 5.21 -3.12
CA GLY A 332 24.80 4.77 -2.26
C GLY A 332 24.42 3.47 -1.55
N PHE A 333 25.39 2.59 -1.30
CA PHE A 333 25.19 1.46 -0.38
C PHE A 333 26.23 1.49 0.74
N ILE A 334 25.80 1.05 1.93
CA ILE A 334 26.66 0.82 3.09
C ILE A 334 27.08 -0.65 3.08
N LEU A 335 28.38 -0.89 3.25
CA LEU A 335 28.95 -2.23 3.32
C LEU A 335 29.36 -2.60 4.74
N LEU A 336 28.99 -3.82 5.12
CA LEU A 336 29.35 -4.44 6.39
C LEU A 336 30.12 -5.72 6.09
N PRO A 337 31.46 -5.69 6.16
CA PRO A 337 32.27 -6.85 5.84
C PRO A 337 32.10 -7.94 6.89
N LEU A 338 31.78 -9.15 6.44
CA LEU A 338 31.56 -10.35 7.25
C LEU A 338 32.76 -11.28 7.28
N SER A 339 33.62 -11.21 6.24
CA SER A 339 34.86 -11.97 6.21
C SER A 339 35.94 -11.26 5.42
N THR A 340 37.18 -11.66 5.66
CA THR A 340 38.33 -11.28 4.82
C THR A 340 38.21 -11.84 3.40
N LEU A 341 37.35 -12.82 3.13
CA LEU A 341 37.14 -13.44 1.81
C LEU A 341 36.15 -12.66 0.91
N GLY A 342 35.84 -11.40 1.27
CA GLY A 342 35.01 -10.51 0.45
C GLY A 342 33.50 -10.65 0.69
N LEU A 343 33.04 -11.49 1.62
CA LEU A 343 31.63 -11.56 2.00
C LEU A 343 31.21 -10.28 2.74
N VAL A 344 30.12 -9.65 2.31
CA VAL A 344 29.57 -8.43 2.91
C VAL A 344 28.05 -8.49 3.01
N TRP A 345 27.49 -7.82 4.01
CA TRP A 345 26.12 -7.32 3.93
C TRP A 345 26.11 -5.95 3.25
N ILE A 346 25.17 -5.76 2.33
CA ILE A 346 24.94 -4.51 1.64
C ILE A 346 23.58 -3.98 2.07
N SER A 347 23.57 -2.78 2.65
CA SER A 347 22.36 -2.03 2.90
C SER A 347 22.27 -0.86 1.92
N HIS A 348 21.11 -0.67 1.32
CA HIS A 348 20.81 0.55 0.58
C HIS A 348 20.91 1.79 1.49
N LYS A 349 21.56 2.87 1.01
CA LYS A 349 21.58 4.20 1.63
C LYS A 349 20.61 5.09 0.85
N PRO A 350 19.43 5.41 1.40
CA PRO A 350 18.50 6.29 0.71
C PRO A 350 19.10 7.69 0.51
N MET A 351 19.01 8.21 -0.72
CA MET A 351 19.42 9.59 -1.03
C MET A 351 18.36 10.64 -0.67
N PHE A 352 17.19 10.22 -0.17
CA PHE A 352 16.11 11.12 0.21
C PHE A 352 15.87 11.07 1.73
N ARG A 353 15.74 12.24 2.36
CA ARG A 353 15.58 12.43 3.82
C ARG A 353 14.14 12.25 4.31
N THR A 354 13.35 11.39 3.67
CA THR A 354 12.09 10.87 4.22
C THR A 354 12.32 9.40 4.57
N PRO A 355 11.70 8.87 5.65
CA PRO A 355 11.80 7.44 5.95
C PRO A 355 11.32 6.67 4.72
N HIS A 356 12.16 5.80 4.19
CA HIS A 356 11.71 4.81 3.21
C HIS A 356 11.06 3.66 3.99
N ASP A 357 9.91 3.20 3.53
CA ASP A 357 9.14 2.12 4.20
C ASP A 357 9.79 0.73 4.06
N PHE A 358 10.91 0.64 3.33
CA PHE A 358 11.70 -0.56 3.15
C PHE A 358 13.20 -0.28 3.19
N GLN A 359 13.96 -1.19 3.81
CA GLN A 359 15.41 -1.24 3.75
C GLN A 359 15.84 -2.53 3.05
N LEU A 360 16.45 -2.36 1.88
CA LEU A 360 17.06 -3.45 1.12
C LEU A 360 18.37 -3.87 1.79
N VAL A 361 18.39 -5.09 2.32
CA VAL A 361 19.57 -5.73 2.89
C VAL A 361 19.82 -7.05 2.17
N PHE A 362 20.98 -7.21 1.55
CA PHE A 362 21.33 -8.45 0.85
C PHE A 362 22.80 -8.80 1.05
N MET A 363 23.09 -10.10 0.97
CA MET A 363 24.44 -10.62 1.10
C MET A 363 25.10 -10.68 -0.27
N ALA A 364 26.32 -10.19 -0.35
CA ALA A 364 27.10 -10.22 -1.57
C ALA A 364 28.54 -10.64 -1.29
N ARG A 365 29.21 -11.09 -2.33
CA ARG A 365 30.66 -11.24 -2.37
C ARG A 365 31.23 -10.10 -3.22
N VAL A 366 32.02 -9.27 -2.60
CA VAL A 366 32.83 -8.26 -3.28
C VAL A 366 34.16 -8.91 -3.66
N THR A 367 34.44 -8.95 -4.96
CA THR A 367 35.70 -9.47 -5.50
C THR A 367 36.46 -8.35 -6.20
N HIS A 368 37.75 -8.28 -5.96
CA HIS A 368 38.67 -7.40 -6.68
C HIS A 368 39.82 -8.25 -7.23
N PRO A 369 40.28 -8.04 -8.48
CA PRO A 369 41.39 -8.80 -9.07
C PRO A 369 42.68 -8.75 -8.25
N ASN A 370 42.91 -7.65 -7.52
CA ASN A 370 44.17 -7.34 -6.81
C ASN A 370 44.03 -7.08 -5.29
N VAL A 371 42.86 -7.31 -4.67
CA VAL A 371 42.69 -7.09 -3.21
C VAL A 371 42.25 -8.39 -2.56
N ASN A 372 43.19 -9.04 -1.87
CA ASN A 372 42.96 -10.34 -1.23
C ASN A 372 42.13 -10.28 0.06
N SER A 373 41.83 -9.09 0.60
CA SER A 373 40.94 -9.00 1.76
C SER A 373 40.34 -7.62 1.98
N LEU A 374 39.01 -7.56 2.12
CA LEU A 374 38.35 -6.43 2.78
C LEU A 374 38.83 -6.38 4.24
N LEU A 375 39.33 -5.23 4.69
CA LEU A 375 39.75 -5.04 6.08
C LEU A 375 38.51 -5.12 6.98
N LEU A 376 38.44 -6.18 7.80
CA LEU A 376 37.43 -6.32 8.84
C LEU A 376 37.65 -5.24 9.92
N PRO A 377 36.58 -4.64 10.48
CA PRO A 377 36.71 -3.72 11.61
C PRO A 377 37.37 -4.47 12.79
N THR A 378 38.49 -3.96 13.27
CA THR A 378 39.21 -4.50 14.44
C THR A 378 38.50 -4.19 15.76
N ASN A 379 37.51 -3.30 15.74
CA ASN A 379 36.68 -2.92 16.89
C ASN A 379 35.29 -2.47 16.38
N THR A 380 34.24 -3.25 16.61
CA THR A 380 32.89 -3.01 16.06
C THR A 380 32.13 -1.89 16.80
N SER A 381 32.46 -1.63 18.07
CA SER A 381 31.90 -0.50 18.83
C SER A 381 32.35 0.86 18.32
N ILE A 382 33.28 0.88 17.37
CA ILE A 382 33.74 2.06 16.67
C ILE A 382 33.70 1.71 15.16
N LEU A 383 32.56 1.95 14.51
CA LEU A 383 32.34 1.82 13.06
C LEU A 383 33.22 2.82 12.25
N GLN A 384 34.53 2.84 12.47
CA GLN A 384 35.50 3.83 11.98
C GLN A 384 36.03 3.56 10.57
N ASN A 385 35.58 2.49 9.91
CA ASN A 385 35.92 2.20 8.52
C ASN A 385 34.64 1.98 7.72
N GLN A 386 33.89 3.05 7.47
CA GLN A 386 32.69 2.96 6.64
C GLN A 386 33.13 2.95 5.18
N TRP A 387 33.01 1.79 4.55
CA TRP A 387 33.17 1.64 3.11
C TRP A 387 31.82 1.95 2.45
N THR A 388 31.83 2.82 1.45
CA THR A 388 30.66 3.09 0.61
C THR A 388 30.96 2.59 -0.78
N ILE A 389 29.99 1.93 -1.41
CA ILE A 389 30.05 1.69 -2.86
C ILE A 389 29.10 2.66 -3.57
N LEU A 390 29.61 3.20 -4.66
CA LEU A 390 28.78 3.84 -5.68
C LEU A 390 28.78 2.87 -6.86
N PRO A 391 27.68 2.16 -7.12
CA PRO A 391 27.64 1.28 -8.24
C PRO A 391 27.69 2.07 -9.56
N ASP A 392 28.04 1.38 -10.63
CA ASP A 392 27.74 1.90 -11.97
C ASP A 392 26.22 1.93 -12.19
N LEU A 393 25.77 2.59 -13.25
CA LEU A 393 24.33 2.65 -13.54
C LEU A 393 23.79 1.25 -13.89
N TRP A 394 22.83 0.75 -13.11
CA TRP A 394 22.13 -0.52 -13.37
C TRP A 394 20.63 -0.44 -13.07
N SER A 395 19.87 -1.40 -13.60
CA SER A 395 18.42 -1.51 -13.43
C SER A 395 18.08 -2.20 -12.11
N LEU A 396 17.47 -1.46 -11.18
CA LEU A 396 16.98 -2.00 -9.90
C LEU A 396 16.00 -3.17 -10.11
N ASN A 397 15.12 -3.06 -11.10
CA ASN A 397 14.17 -4.12 -11.42
C ASN A 397 14.87 -5.41 -11.88
N ASN A 398 15.97 -5.30 -12.63
CA ASN A 398 16.72 -6.50 -13.05
C ASN A 398 17.39 -7.17 -11.84
N LEU A 399 17.82 -6.40 -10.85
CA LEU A 399 18.36 -6.94 -9.60
C LEU A 399 17.27 -7.65 -8.78
N LEU A 400 16.13 -6.99 -8.57
CA LEU A 400 15.01 -7.53 -7.79
C LEU A 400 14.42 -8.81 -8.40
N ASN A 401 14.36 -8.88 -9.73
CA ASN A 401 13.86 -10.03 -10.46
C ASN A 401 14.91 -11.13 -10.68
N GLY A 402 16.14 -10.99 -10.14
CA GLY A 402 17.21 -11.97 -10.30
C GLY A 402 17.82 -12.03 -11.71
N ASN A 403 17.42 -11.14 -12.62
CA ASN A 403 17.97 -11.02 -13.97
C ASN A 403 19.37 -10.39 -13.98
N MET A 404 19.82 -9.83 -12.86
CA MET A 404 21.16 -9.31 -12.63
C MET A 404 21.67 -9.85 -11.30
N THR A 405 22.79 -10.57 -11.32
CA THR A 405 23.41 -11.17 -10.12
C THR A 405 24.81 -10.64 -9.85
N ILE A 406 25.39 -9.89 -10.79
CA ILE A 406 26.71 -9.27 -10.68
C ILE A 406 26.64 -7.85 -11.24
N PHE A 407 27.22 -6.88 -10.52
CA PHE A 407 27.40 -5.51 -11.02
C PHE A 407 28.76 -4.94 -10.61
N SER A 408 29.24 -3.98 -11.39
CA SER A 408 30.47 -3.23 -11.08
C SER A 408 30.15 -2.04 -10.18
N ALA A 409 31.07 -1.73 -9.27
CA ALA A 409 30.95 -0.60 -8.38
C ALA A 409 32.29 0.03 -8.05
N ARG A 410 32.27 1.33 -7.77
CA ARG A 410 33.41 2.08 -7.25
C ARG A 410 33.40 2.05 -5.73
N PHE A 411 34.55 1.69 -5.15
CA PHE A 411 34.71 1.47 -3.73
C PHE A 411 35.43 2.66 -3.07
N PHE A 412 34.77 3.29 -2.09
CA PHE A 412 35.27 4.48 -1.40
C PHE A 412 35.54 4.21 0.07
N ARG A 413 36.69 4.67 0.55
CA ARG A 413 36.98 4.75 2.00
C ARG A 413 36.53 6.10 2.53
N VAL A 414 35.69 6.12 3.56
CA VAL A 414 35.35 7.35 4.28
C VAL A 414 36.51 7.75 5.18
N ILE A 415 37.11 8.92 4.93
CA ILE A 415 38.29 9.42 5.66
C ILE A 415 37.88 10.40 6.79
N ASN A 416 36.67 10.96 6.73
CA ASN A 416 36.26 12.05 7.63
C ASN A 416 35.01 11.70 8.47
N LYS A 417 35.15 11.76 9.80
CA LYS A 417 34.18 11.21 10.78
C LYS A 417 32.83 11.96 10.88
N ASN A 418 32.75 13.19 10.36
CA ASN A 418 31.55 14.04 10.50
C ASN A 418 30.61 14.03 9.28
N LEU A 419 30.89 13.19 8.27
CA LEU A 419 30.14 13.17 7.01
C LEU A 419 29.15 12.01 6.88
N CYS A 420 29.08 11.13 7.87
CA CYS A 420 28.13 10.03 7.85
C CYS A 420 26.80 10.43 8.49
N CYS A 421 25.89 10.95 7.67
CA CYS A 421 24.46 10.81 7.93
C CYS A 421 24.08 9.32 7.73
N ALA A 422 24.50 8.45 8.65
CA ALA A 422 23.79 7.19 8.88
C ALA A 422 22.63 7.54 9.82
N SER A 423 21.41 7.12 9.50
CA SER A 423 20.31 7.32 10.45
C SER A 423 20.63 6.54 11.73
N LYS A 424 20.14 7.02 12.89
CA LYS A 424 20.30 6.31 14.17
C LYS A 424 19.77 4.87 14.08
N ASP A 425 18.85 4.60 13.16
CA ASP A 425 18.22 3.30 12.91
C ASP A 425 19.19 2.27 12.33
N VAL A 426 20.13 2.68 11.46
CA VAL A 426 21.16 1.77 10.93
C VAL A 426 22.14 1.39 12.04
N VAL A 427 22.49 2.33 12.92
CA VAL A 427 23.37 2.06 14.06
C VAL A 427 22.68 1.15 15.08
N ALA A 428 21.38 1.35 15.33
CA ALA A 428 20.59 0.50 16.24
C ALA A 428 20.40 -0.92 15.70
N PHE A 429 20.09 -1.07 14.41
CA PHE A 429 20.05 -2.37 13.74
C PHE A 429 21.39 -3.09 13.86
N LEU A 430 22.50 -2.41 13.57
CA LEU A 430 23.85 -2.97 13.65
C LEU A 430 24.24 -3.42 15.07
N ASN A 431 23.83 -2.68 16.09
CA ASN A 431 24.07 -3.06 17.48
C ASN A 431 23.22 -4.27 17.90
N ALA A 432 21.99 -4.41 17.37
CA ALA A 432 21.10 -5.54 17.68
C ALA A 432 21.56 -6.89 17.07
N ILE A 433 22.33 -6.85 15.98
CA ILE A 433 23.00 -8.04 15.39
C ILE A 433 24.40 -8.29 15.98
N GLU A 434 24.92 -7.40 16.84
CA GLU A 434 26.30 -7.47 17.33
C GLU A 434 26.52 -8.60 18.36
N ASP A 435 25.57 -8.84 19.26
CA ASP A 435 25.71 -9.82 20.34
C ASP A 435 25.68 -11.30 19.86
N PRO A 436 24.83 -11.70 18.89
CA PRO A 436 24.85 -13.06 18.36
C PRO A 436 26.12 -13.40 17.55
N ILE A 437 26.64 -12.43 16.78
CA ILE A 437 27.77 -12.62 15.86
C ILE A 437 29.09 -12.89 16.62
N ARG A 438 29.24 -12.39 17.86
CA ARG A 438 30.44 -12.60 18.68
C ARG A 438 30.69 -14.06 19.07
N SER A 439 29.68 -14.93 18.98
CA SER A 439 29.76 -16.31 19.50
C SER A 439 30.03 -17.40 18.46
N VAL A 440 30.08 -17.06 17.16
CA VAL A 440 30.04 -18.07 16.09
C VAL A 440 31.27 -17.98 15.19
N SER A 441 32.05 -19.06 15.14
CA SER A 441 33.31 -19.15 14.38
C SER A 441 33.19 -19.90 13.05
N ASN A 442 32.00 -20.39 12.68
CA ASN A 442 31.80 -21.22 11.48
C ASN A 442 30.60 -20.77 10.61
N THR A 443 30.81 -20.74 9.29
CA THR A 443 29.86 -20.33 8.27
C THR A 443 28.56 -21.15 8.26
N SER A 444 28.58 -22.43 8.64
CA SER A 444 27.34 -23.24 8.70
C SER A 444 26.48 -22.93 9.92
N GLU A 445 27.10 -22.48 11.03
CA GLU A 445 26.39 -22.07 12.24
C GLU A 445 25.77 -20.68 12.06
N ILE A 446 26.41 -19.78 11.30
CA ILE A 446 25.83 -18.47 10.94
C ILE A 446 24.55 -18.65 10.12
N LEU A 447 24.52 -19.59 9.17
CA LEU A 447 23.34 -19.92 8.37
C LEU A 447 22.22 -20.56 9.21
N LYS A 448 22.58 -21.42 10.19
CA LYS A 448 21.63 -22.03 11.12
C LYS A 448 21.05 -21.02 12.11
N MET A 449 21.89 -20.11 12.61
CA MET A 449 21.50 -19.00 13.46
C MET A 449 20.52 -18.07 12.74
N PHE A 450 20.67 -17.88 11.42
CA PHE A 450 19.73 -17.12 10.59
C PHE A 450 18.38 -17.83 10.41
N SER A 451 18.38 -19.17 10.24
CA SER A 451 17.15 -19.97 10.24
C SER A 451 16.39 -19.84 11.57
N ASP A 452 17.11 -19.73 12.69
CA ASP A 452 16.51 -19.58 14.01
C ASP A 452 16.15 -18.12 14.35
N LEU A 453 16.88 -17.11 13.82
CA LEU A 453 16.53 -15.68 13.89
C LEU A 453 15.26 -15.37 13.09
N LEU A 454 15.09 -15.98 11.91
CA LEU A 454 13.86 -15.91 11.13
C LEU A 454 12.65 -16.44 11.91
N LYS A 455 12.85 -17.43 12.79
CA LYS A 455 11.80 -17.98 13.66
C LYS A 455 11.50 -17.11 14.88
N HIS A 456 12.42 -16.22 15.29
CA HIS A 456 12.32 -15.38 16.50
C HIS A 456 12.05 -13.89 16.22
N LEU A 457 11.52 -13.55 15.05
CA LEU A 457 11.05 -12.20 14.66
C LEU A 457 10.03 -11.54 15.64
N ILE A 458 9.56 -12.27 16.66
CA ILE A 458 8.68 -11.79 17.73
C ILE A 458 9.43 -10.89 18.76
N GLN A 459 10.73 -11.08 18.98
CA GLN A 459 11.47 -10.31 20.00
C GLN A 459 11.93 -8.92 19.52
N ILE A 460 12.11 -8.70 18.20
CA ILE A 460 12.46 -7.38 17.63
C ILE A 460 11.32 -6.37 17.83
N LYS A 461 10.07 -6.83 17.90
CA LYS A 461 8.89 -6.02 18.22
C LYS A 461 9.02 -5.30 19.57
N PHE A 462 9.59 -5.97 20.58
CA PHE A 462 9.68 -5.46 21.96
C PHE A 462 10.70 -4.32 22.12
N ILE A 463 11.77 -4.31 21.32
CA ILE A 463 12.83 -3.29 21.37
C ILE A 463 12.36 -1.99 20.69
N VAL A 464 11.52 -2.09 19.66
CA VAL A 464 10.94 -0.93 18.95
C VAL A 464 9.86 -0.25 19.79
N ASP A 465 9.04 -1.01 20.51
CA ASP A 465 8.03 -0.47 21.44
C ASP A 465 8.70 0.32 22.59
N PHE A 466 9.82 -0.18 23.14
CA PHE A 466 10.62 0.51 24.17
C PHE A 466 11.29 1.81 23.65
N TYR A 467 11.66 1.87 22.36
CA TYR A 467 12.27 3.06 21.76
C TYR A 467 11.25 4.17 21.47
N HIS A 468 9.99 3.79 21.18
CA HIS A 468 8.89 4.74 20.99
C HIS A 468 8.53 5.49 22.30
N GLU A 469 8.63 4.85 23.47
CA GLU A 469 8.47 5.51 24.78
C GLU A 469 9.57 6.54 25.08
N LEU A 470 10.81 6.27 24.67
CA LEU A 470 11.97 7.15 24.87
C LEU A 470 11.93 8.42 23.98
N MET A 471 11.41 8.29 22.75
CA MET A 471 11.32 9.42 21.82
C MET A 471 10.20 10.42 22.19
N GLN A 472 9.14 9.97 22.88
CA GLN A 472 8.12 10.88 23.43
C GLN A 472 8.65 11.77 24.56
N GLN A 473 9.74 11.39 25.22
CA GLN A 473 10.33 12.16 26.34
C GLN A 473 11.37 13.21 25.90
N GLN A 474 11.89 13.16 24.67
CA GLN A 474 13.01 14.02 24.23
C GLN A 474 12.64 15.17 23.27
N SER A 475 11.36 15.51 23.10
CA SER A 475 10.92 16.62 22.24
C SER A 475 11.13 18.01 22.87
N GLN A 476 12.35 18.31 23.36
CA GLN A 476 12.77 19.68 23.65
C GLN A 476 14.11 20.00 22.97
N SER A 477 14.03 20.96 22.05
CA SER A 477 15.10 21.78 21.46
C SER A 477 16.28 21.07 20.79
N VAL A 478 16.19 20.87 19.48
CA VAL A 478 17.33 21.09 18.57
C VAL A 478 16.81 21.70 17.27
N THR A 479 17.12 22.98 17.05
CA THR A 479 17.03 23.64 15.74
C THR A 479 18.18 23.14 14.87
N MET A 480 17.89 22.64 13.67
CA MET A 480 18.92 22.34 12.68
C MET A 480 18.58 22.92 11.30
N ASP A 481 19.60 23.61 10.80
CA ASP A 481 19.72 24.46 9.63
C ASP A 481 19.24 23.84 8.31
N GLN A 482 18.60 24.68 7.50
CA GLN A 482 18.18 24.42 6.12
C GLN A 482 19.40 24.50 5.16
N ASP A 483 19.27 23.96 3.95
CA ASP A 483 20.15 24.19 2.80
C ASP A 483 21.62 23.71 2.83
N ARG A 484 21.82 22.38 2.83
CA ARG A 484 22.98 21.81 2.13
C ARG A 484 22.59 20.58 1.32
N ASP A 485 22.77 20.70 0.00
CA ASP A 485 23.08 19.58 -0.89
C ASP A 485 23.95 18.57 -0.15
N CYS A 486 23.67 17.27 -0.34
CA CYS A 486 24.59 16.24 0.12
C CYS A 486 25.96 16.63 -0.42
N PRO A 487 26.98 16.85 0.43
CA PRO A 487 28.27 17.27 -0.07
C PRO A 487 28.67 16.24 -1.11
N GLN A 488 29.05 16.73 -2.30
CA GLN A 488 29.84 15.95 -3.24
C GLN A 488 30.89 15.16 -2.43
N LEU A 489 31.35 14.01 -2.93
CA LEU A 489 32.32 13.09 -2.30
C LEU A 489 33.70 13.73 -1.95
N VAL A 490 33.77 15.04 -1.78
CA VAL A 490 34.82 15.86 -1.17
C VAL A 490 35.23 15.24 0.17
N GLY A 491 36.34 14.50 0.13
CA GLY A 491 36.98 13.87 1.29
C GLY A 491 36.99 12.34 1.28
N ASN A 492 36.33 11.69 0.31
CA ASN A 492 36.42 10.23 0.13
C ASN A 492 37.51 9.89 -0.89
N LYS A 493 38.35 8.91 -0.59
CA LYS A 493 39.36 8.41 -1.54
C LYS A 493 38.78 7.19 -2.26
N LEU A 494 38.75 7.25 -3.59
CA LEU A 494 38.51 6.07 -4.43
C LEU A 494 39.69 5.13 -4.21
N GLU A 495 39.43 3.92 -3.72
CA GLU A 495 40.48 2.92 -3.54
C GLU A 495 40.53 1.99 -4.76
N HIS A 496 39.37 1.49 -5.24
CA HIS A 496 39.32 0.41 -6.24
C HIS A 496 38.00 0.33 -7.04
N GLU A 497 38.04 -0.29 -8.23
CA GLU A 497 36.86 -0.79 -8.97
C GLU A 497 36.60 -2.25 -8.64
N VAL A 498 35.45 -2.57 -8.06
CA VAL A 498 35.12 -3.91 -7.56
C VAL A 498 33.95 -4.53 -8.32
N HIS A 499 33.91 -5.86 -8.37
CA HIS A 499 32.72 -6.60 -8.78
C HIS A 499 31.95 -7.08 -7.54
N VAL A 500 30.64 -6.88 -7.55
CA VAL A 500 29.74 -7.30 -6.48
C VAL A 500 28.87 -8.43 -7.01
N GLY A 501 29.10 -9.66 -6.55
CA GLY A 501 28.29 -10.83 -6.89
C GLY A 501 27.32 -11.17 -5.76
N ILE A 502 26.02 -11.21 -6.05
CA ILE A 502 24.97 -11.57 -5.09
C ILE A 502 25.00 -13.08 -4.87
N LEU A 503 24.95 -13.51 -3.60
CA LEU A 503 25.00 -14.94 -3.27
C LEU A 503 23.60 -15.57 -3.42
N PRO A 504 23.48 -16.75 -4.05
CA PRO A 504 22.20 -17.36 -4.43
C PRO A 504 21.39 -17.96 -3.26
N SER A 505 21.90 -17.94 -2.02
CA SER A 505 21.30 -18.71 -0.91
C SER A 505 20.42 -17.91 0.05
N ASN A 506 19.97 -16.70 -0.31
CA ASN A 506 18.90 -15.96 0.36
C ASN A 506 18.52 -14.80 -0.56
N TYR A 507 17.42 -14.93 -1.31
CA TYR A 507 16.81 -13.79 -2.00
C TYR A 507 16.59 -12.66 -0.98
N CYS A 508 16.86 -11.41 -1.39
CA CYS A 508 16.81 -10.17 -0.61
C CYS A 508 16.04 -10.26 0.72
N ALA A 509 16.70 -9.96 1.84
CA ALA A 509 15.97 -9.52 3.01
C ALA A 509 15.53 -8.07 2.74
N LEU A 510 14.37 -7.89 2.09
CA LEU A 510 13.66 -6.63 2.24
C LEU A 510 13.14 -6.62 3.68
N THR A 511 13.84 -5.92 4.55
CA THR A 511 13.24 -5.50 5.83
C THR A 511 12.33 -4.33 5.52
N CYS A 512 11.06 -4.60 5.24
CA CYS A 512 10.00 -3.62 5.47
C CYS A 512 9.83 -3.49 6.99
N PHE A 513 9.93 -2.27 7.52
CA PHE A 513 9.67 -2.03 8.95
C PHE A 513 8.18 -2.15 9.32
N HIS A 514 7.32 -2.54 8.37
CA HIS A 514 5.95 -3.04 8.58
C HIS A 514 5.72 -4.36 7.81
N HIS A 515 5.87 -5.46 8.53
CA HIS A 515 5.42 -6.86 8.33
C HIS A 515 5.45 -7.58 6.97
N GLN A 516 6.00 -8.81 7.04
CA GLN A 516 5.74 -10.01 6.24
C GLN A 516 5.90 -9.87 4.72
N ILE A 517 7.15 -10.03 4.27
CA ILE A 517 7.37 -10.74 3.00
C ILE A 517 7.01 -12.21 3.22
N LEU A 518 6.09 -12.69 2.41
CA LEU A 518 5.89 -14.11 2.11
C LEU A 518 7.24 -14.68 1.65
N LEU A 519 7.95 -15.34 2.56
CA LEU A 519 8.95 -16.32 2.18
C LEU A 519 8.19 -17.56 1.69
N ASN A 520 7.90 -17.60 0.39
CA ASN A 520 7.56 -18.87 -0.25
C ASN A 520 8.88 -19.55 -0.66
N GLU A 521 9.08 -20.73 -0.08
CA GLU A 521 10.08 -21.79 -0.30
C GLU A 521 11.46 -21.42 -0.88
#